data_AF-A0A0B6YX14-F1
#
_entry.id   AF-A0A0B6YX14-F1
#
_cell.length_a   1.000
_cell.length_b   1.000
_cell.length_c   1.000
_cell.angle_alpha   90.00
_cell.angle_beta   90.00
_cell.angle_gamma   90.00
#
_symmetry.space_group_name_H-M   'P 1'
#
loop_
_entity.id
_entity.type
_entity.pdbx_description
1 polymer ?
#
loop_
_entity_poly.entity_id
_entity_poly.type
_entity_poly.pdbx_seq_one_letter_code
_entity_poly.pdbx_strand_id
1 'polypeptide(L)'
;LPISSNTDSISHIQNKYNPTTVSERAVFALYCGDDHVCIPLFEIQTTPVFNNINKFVLIDDTLYFDLEIVLFNNGEVSYLTVVTIDYPSSLYFATVTVSAGTTSIICVPSKDVPNTTLAILICNIMAPVKSGDKVVLMARFFTHGIPYDVHKFDMKTKVSSVGQNATRIGEKEFSLTIPVQMITEMKLSGVSIPAQLIMPQEFFSSDNETAWSHMSHLYIIRNQGPSALPHSELTLSLPTWLKLINVQIDTNAAFDTFAHIPVECSMPDSHREGHLNQTYQSERYNQLDCGSTMCSNVTCYIGLFHKYVTVYINITLAVRTKMLHMLKADKRLRLMTLGILKKPDYVSENSLTPFFNVTTTTYITYKVLPKQIITWWMLTISVSSGLFLVYILAVILWKVSCFSTFKLTFF
;
A
#
# COMPACT_ATOMS: atom_id res chain seq x y z
N LEU A 1 46.95 -60.77 -31.37
CA LEU A 1 45.65 -60.10 -31.13
C LEU A 1 44.53 -60.98 -31.66
N PRO A 2 43.74 -61.65 -30.81
CA PRO A 2 42.35 -61.94 -31.12
C PRO A 2 41.46 -60.91 -30.43
N ILE A 3 40.51 -60.38 -31.18
CA ILE A 3 39.54 -59.36 -30.78
C ILE A 3 38.46 -60.06 -29.95
N SER A 4 38.33 -59.70 -28.66
CA SER A 4 37.18 -60.10 -27.85
C SER A 4 35.97 -59.28 -28.25
N SER A 5 34.96 -59.92 -28.83
CA SER A 5 33.64 -59.33 -29.08
C SER A 5 32.92 -59.09 -27.76
N ASN A 6 33.01 -57.86 -27.24
CA ASN A 6 32.22 -57.42 -26.10
C ASN A 6 30.79 -57.15 -26.59
N THR A 7 29.88 -58.10 -26.36
CA THR A 7 28.45 -57.85 -26.55
C THR A 7 27.95 -57.09 -25.33
N ASP A 8 27.95 -55.76 -25.39
CA ASP A 8 27.34 -54.89 -24.38
C ASP A 8 25.83 -55.14 -24.35
N SER A 9 25.38 -56.03 -23.46
CA SER A 9 23.96 -56.31 -23.25
C SER A 9 23.35 -55.20 -22.40
N ILE A 10 22.65 -54.27 -23.03
CA ILE A 10 21.87 -53.24 -22.32
C ILE A 10 20.62 -53.90 -21.73
N SER A 11 20.52 -53.94 -20.39
CA SER A 11 19.34 -54.43 -19.69
C SER A 11 18.31 -53.31 -19.49
N HIS A 12 17.04 -53.61 -19.74
CA HIS A 12 15.95 -52.68 -19.46
C HIS A 12 15.79 -52.44 -17.96
N ILE A 13 15.61 -51.17 -17.57
CA ILE A 13 15.28 -50.79 -16.20
C ILE A 13 13.83 -50.30 -16.13
N GLN A 14 13.08 -50.79 -15.14
CA GLN A 14 11.72 -50.29 -14.89
C GLN A 14 11.78 -48.87 -14.35
N ASN A 15 10.75 -48.08 -14.66
CA ASN A 15 10.61 -46.74 -14.11
C ASN A 15 10.51 -46.84 -12.58
N LYS A 16 11.48 -46.24 -11.88
CA LYS A 16 11.57 -46.19 -10.41
C LYS A 16 10.28 -45.64 -9.76
N TYR A 17 9.52 -44.83 -10.48
CA TYR A 17 8.30 -44.18 -9.99
C TYR A 17 7.01 -44.91 -10.37
N ASN A 18 7.09 -45.99 -11.15
CA ASN A 18 5.92 -46.81 -11.43
C ASN A 18 5.74 -47.86 -10.33
N PRO A 19 4.55 -47.97 -9.72
CA PRO A 19 4.28 -49.02 -8.76
C PRO A 19 4.39 -50.39 -9.44
N THR A 20 5.15 -51.29 -8.84
CA THR A 20 5.35 -52.67 -9.32
C THR A 20 4.34 -53.66 -8.74
N THR A 21 3.54 -53.21 -7.78
CA THR A 21 2.54 -54.01 -7.08
C THR A 21 1.19 -53.31 -7.11
N VAL A 22 0.13 -54.05 -7.43
CA VAL A 22 -1.27 -53.60 -7.34
C VAL A 22 -1.93 -54.38 -6.20
N SER A 23 -2.64 -53.69 -5.32
CA SER A 23 -3.43 -54.28 -4.24
C SER A 23 -4.89 -53.94 -4.44
N GLU A 24 -5.74 -54.97 -4.48
CA GLU A 24 -7.20 -54.82 -4.47
C GLU A 24 -7.78 -55.29 -3.14
N ARG A 25 -8.96 -54.78 -2.78
CA ARG A 25 -9.69 -55.18 -1.56
C ARG A 25 -11.04 -55.75 -1.94
N ALA A 26 -11.33 -56.94 -1.44
CA ALA A 26 -12.68 -57.50 -1.45
C ALA A 26 -13.30 -57.26 -0.07
N VAL A 27 -14.55 -56.77 -0.04
CA VAL A 27 -15.30 -56.52 1.20
C VAL A 27 -16.52 -57.42 1.21
N PHE A 28 -16.81 -58.03 2.35
CA PHE A 28 -18.02 -58.81 2.55
C PHE A 28 -19.18 -57.87 2.83
N ALA A 29 -20.18 -57.91 1.95
CA ALA A 29 -21.41 -57.14 2.08
C ALA A 29 -22.32 -57.83 3.11
N LEU A 30 -22.49 -57.21 4.28
CA LEU A 30 -23.36 -57.69 5.36
C LEU A 30 -24.45 -56.65 5.58
N TYR A 31 -25.65 -57.09 5.97
CA TYR A 31 -26.78 -56.20 6.26
C TYR A 31 -27.31 -55.38 5.05
N CYS A 32 -27.26 -55.94 3.84
CA CYS A 32 -27.78 -55.35 2.60
C CYS A 32 -29.20 -55.83 2.23
N GLY A 33 -30.05 -56.14 3.22
CA GLY A 33 -31.38 -56.67 2.94
C GLY A 33 -31.41 -58.03 2.21
N ASP A 34 -32.57 -58.33 1.62
CA ASP A 34 -32.90 -59.62 0.99
C ASP A 34 -32.32 -59.77 -0.43
N ASP A 35 -32.08 -58.66 -1.13
CA ASP A 35 -31.48 -58.66 -2.47
C ASP A 35 -29.94 -58.73 -2.44
N HIS A 36 -29.36 -58.66 -1.23
CA HIS A 36 -27.92 -58.67 -0.97
C HIS A 36 -27.16 -57.55 -1.68
N VAL A 37 -27.82 -56.43 -2.01
CA VAL A 37 -27.25 -55.28 -2.71
C VAL A 37 -27.36 -54.04 -1.83
N CYS A 38 -26.24 -53.62 -1.23
CA CYS A 38 -26.25 -52.45 -0.35
C CYS A 38 -26.45 -51.14 -1.12
N ILE A 39 -27.58 -50.46 -0.91
CA ILE A 39 -27.90 -49.16 -1.52
C ILE A 39 -27.88 -48.05 -0.45
N PRO A 40 -26.80 -47.28 -0.34
CA PRO A 40 -26.74 -46.17 0.60
C PRO A 40 -27.50 -44.95 0.09
N LEU A 41 -28.02 -44.16 1.01
CA LEU A 41 -28.70 -42.89 0.72
C LEU A 41 -28.00 -41.77 1.49
N PHE A 42 -27.04 -41.14 0.83
CA PHE A 42 -26.24 -40.08 1.45
C PHE A 42 -26.90 -38.70 1.38
N GLU A 43 -26.84 -38.01 2.52
CA GLU A 43 -27.03 -36.58 2.63
C GLU A 43 -25.69 -35.96 3.01
N ILE A 44 -25.31 -34.91 2.28
CA ILE A 44 -24.05 -34.22 2.51
C ILE A 44 -24.30 -32.72 2.64
N GLN A 45 -23.71 -32.13 3.67
CA GLN A 45 -23.68 -30.70 3.88
C GLN A 45 -22.23 -30.27 4.06
N THR A 46 -21.85 -29.15 3.44
CA THR A 46 -20.51 -28.60 3.57
C THR A 46 -20.60 -27.15 3.99
N THR A 47 -19.91 -26.78 5.07
CA THR A 47 -19.87 -25.40 5.57
C THR A 47 -18.43 -24.95 5.83
N PRO A 48 -18.08 -23.70 5.51
CA PRO A 48 -16.76 -23.17 5.82
C PRO A 48 -16.75 -22.66 7.27
N VAL A 49 -15.73 -23.06 8.01
CA VAL A 49 -15.46 -22.62 9.38
C VAL A 49 -14.23 -21.73 9.36
N PHE A 50 -14.47 -20.43 9.48
CA PHE A 50 -13.40 -19.44 9.55
C PHE A 50 -13.01 -19.18 11.00
N ASN A 51 -11.70 -18.96 11.22
CA ASN A 51 -11.20 -18.51 12.52
C ASN A 51 -11.37 -16.98 12.72
N ASN A 52 -12.01 -16.28 11.77
CA ASN A 52 -12.19 -14.83 11.82
C ASN A 52 -13.66 -14.44 12.01
N ILE A 53 -13.87 -13.21 12.50
CA ILE A 53 -15.20 -12.68 12.84
C ILE A 53 -16.05 -12.46 11.58
N ASN A 54 -15.40 -12.12 10.47
CA ASN A 54 -16.08 -11.62 9.28
C ASN A 54 -16.63 -12.74 8.36
N LYS A 55 -16.31 -14.01 8.64
CA LYS A 55 -16.81 -15.20 7.90
C LYS A 55 -16.48 -15.21 6.40
N PHE A 56 -15.29 -14.73 6.04
CA PHE A 56 -14.75 -14.80 4.68
C PHE A 56 -13.23 -14.92 4.73
N VAL A 57 -12.60 -15.29 3.61
CA VAL A 57 -11.12 -15.34 3.55
C VAL A 57 -10.56 -13.94 3.33
N LEU A 58 -9.71 -13.49 4.24
CA LEU A 58 -8.91 -12.27 4.07
C LEU A 58 -7.57 -12.64 3.44
N ILE A 59 -7.27 -12.07 2.29
CA ILE A 59 -5.97 -12.28 1.63
C ILE A 59 -4.85 -11.76 2.55
N ASP A 60 -3.82 -12.59 2.73
CA ASP A 60 -2.63 -12.37 3.58
C ASP A 60 -2.86 -12.23 5.09
N ASP A 61 -4.10 -12.30 5.58
CA ASP A 61 -4.42 -12.21 7.02
C ASP A 61 -5.06 -13.50 7.56
N THR A 62 -5.99 -14.11 6.81
CA THR A 62 -6.47 -15.45 7.13
C THR A 62 -5.36 -16.44 6.81
N LEU A 63 -4.90 -17.21 7.81
CA LEU A 63 -3.86 -18.24 7.61
C LEU A 63 -4.44 -19.54 7.02
N TYR A 64 -5.58 -19.96 7.56
CA TYR A 64 -6.32 -21.15 7.13
C TYR A 64 -7.82 -21.01 7.42
N PHE A 65 -8.61 -21.86 6.79
CA PHE A 65 -9.98 -22.16 7.18
C PHE A 65 -10.20 -23.67 7.18
N ASP A 66 -11.19 -24.11 7.95
CA ASP A 66 -11.61 -25.51 7.98
C ASP A 66 -12.90 -25.66 7.16
N LEU A 67 -13.00 -26.73 6.39
CA LEU A 67 -14.20 -27.12 5.67
C LEU A 67 -14.88 -28.25 6.44
N GLU A 68 -15.99 -27.94 7.11
CA GLU A 68 -16.81 -28.92 7.80
C GLU A 68 -17.65 -29.67 6.77
N ILE A 69 -17.49 -30.99 6.71
CA ILE A 69 -18.26 -31.87 5.84
C ILE A 69 -19.05 -32.82 6.74
N VAL A 70 -20.37 -32.66 6.73
CA VAL A 70 -21.30 -33.52 7.45
C VAL A 70 -21.87 -34.52 6.47
N LEU A 71 -21.56 -35.80 6.67
CA LEU A 71 -22.10 -36.92 5.93
C LEU A 71 -23.09 -37.67 6.81
N PHE A 72 -24.28 -37.89 6.28
CA PHE A 72 -25.33 -38.68 6.93
C PHE A 72 -25.81 -39.75 5.97
N ASN A 73 -26.00 -40.98 6.45
CA ASN A 73 -26.49 -42.09 5.64
C ASN A 73 -27.88 -42.52 6.13
N ASN A 74 -28.91 -42.27 5.32
CA ASN A 74 -30.30 -42.66 5.60
C ASN A 74 -30.71 -43.97 4.91
N GLY A 75 -29.80 -44.60 4.16
CA GLY A 75 -30.06 -45.83 3.42
C GLY A 75 -29.47 -47.03 4.12
N GLU A 76 -29.06 -48.03 3.35
CA GLU A 76 -28.37 -49.20 3.87
C GLU A 76 -26.89 -48.91 4.15
N VAL A 77 -26.18 -49.88 4.73
CA VAL A 77 -24.75 -49.72 5.03
C VAL A 77 -23.93 -49.49 3.76
N SER A 78 -23.02 -48.51 3.80
CA SER A 78 -22.06 -48.27 2.72
C SER A 78 -20.68 -48.82 3.07
N TYR A 79 -20.08 -49.52 2.12
CA TYR A 79 -18.70 -49.98 2.18
C TYR A 79 -17.83 -49.17 1.21
N LEU A 80 -16.56 -48.99 1.58
CA LEU A 80 -15.58 -48.26 0.77
C LEU A 80 -16.09 -46.87 0.36
N THR A 81 -16.71 -46.17 1.30
CA THR A 81 -17.24 -44.82 1.07
C THR A 81 -16.09 -43.86 0.76
N VAL A 82 -16.22 -43.12 -0.34
CA VAL A 82 -15.24 -42.15 -0.79
C VAL A 82 -15.87 -40.76 -0.78
N VAL A 83 -15.21 -39.83 -0.10
CA VAL A 83 -15.52 -38.40 -0.16
C VAL A 83 -14.47 -37.73 -1.02
N THR A 84 -14.90 -37.01 -2.06
CA THR A 84 -14.03 -36.27 -2.98
C THR A 84 -14.29 -34.79 -2.80
N ILE A 85 -13.24 -33.98 -2.64
CA ILE A 85 -13.34 -32.52 -2.52
C ILE A 85 -12.58 -31.91 -3.70
N ASP A 86 -13.29 -31.20 -4.56
CA ASP A 86 -12.75 -30.38 -5.63
C ASP A 86 -12.53 -28.96 -5.08
N TYR A 87 -11.30 -28.45 -5.15
CA TYR A 87 -10.91 -27.15 -4.60
C TYR A 87 -9.91 -26.41 -5.50
N PRO A 88 -9.80 -25.07 -5.39
CA PRO A 88 -8.83 -24.31 -6.17
C PRO A 88 -7.38 -24.70 -5.85
N SER A 89 -6.54 -24.84 -6.87
CA SER A 89 -5.11 -25.14 -6.71
C SER A 89 -4.29 -24.03 -6.03
N SER A 90 -4.87 -22.83 -5.88
CA SER A 90 -4.30 -21.74 -5.08
C SER A 90 -4.37 -21.98 -3.56
N LEU A 91 -5.18 -22.96 -3.11
CA LEU A 91 -5.23 -23.38 -1.73
C LEU A 91 -4.29 -24.56 -1.51
N TYR A 92 -3.69 -24.61 -0.31
CA TYR A 92 -2.86 -25.74 0.09
C TYR A 92 -3.59 -26.61 1.10
N PHE A 93 -3.82 -27.88 0.74
CA PHE A 93 -4.38 -28.87 1.66
C PHE A 93 -3.42 -29.17 2.81
N ALA A 94 -3.89 -29.04 4.06
CA ALA A 94 -3.09 -29.31 5.24
C ALA A 94 -3.37 -30.70 5.83
N THR A 95 -4.62 -30.95 6.25
CA THR A 95 -5.01 -32.22 6.90
C THR A 95 -6.53 -32.41 6.90
N VAL A 96 -6.98 -33.63 7.13
CA VAL A 96 -8.38 -33.95 7.45
C VAL A 96 -8.45 -34.66 8.81
N THR A 97 -9.34 -34.19 9.67
CA THR A 97 -9.61 -34.83 10.97
C THR A 97 -11.08 -35.21 11.10
N VAL A 98 -11.36 -36.30 11.81
CA VAL A 98 -12.73 -36.70 12.14
C VAL A 98 -13.15 -36.02 13.43
N SER A 99 -14.15 -35.15 13.35
CA SER A 99 -14.67 -34.40 14.50
C SER A 99 -15.76 -35.18 15.24
N ALA A 100 -16.57 -35.94 14.51
CA ALA A 100 -17.57 -36.84 15.07
C ALA A 100 -17.75 -38.09 14.19
N GLY A 101 -17.99 -39.23 14.84
CA GLY A 101 -18.02 -40.56 14.22
C GLY A 101 -16.82 -41.42 14.65
N THR A 102 -16.98 -42.74 14.62
CA THR A 102 -15.97 -43.73 15.07
C THR A 102 -15.10 -44.27 13.93
N THR A 103 -15.01 -43.53 12.82
CA THR A 103 -14.37 -43.99 11.59
C THR A 103 -12.98 -43.38 11.42
N SER A 104 -12.01 -44.16 10.94
CA SER A 104 -10.72 -43.61 10.47
C SER A 104 -10.84 -43.21 9.00
N ILE A 105 -10.07 -42.20 8.60
CA ILE A 105 -10.09 -41.65 7.25
C ILE A 105 -8.66 -41.51 6.70
N ILE A 106 -8.49 -41.78 5.42
CA ILE A 106 -7.24 -41.56 4.69
C ILE A 106 -7.54 -40.68 3.49
N CYS A 107 -6.94 -39.49 3.47
CA CYS A 107 -7.09 -38.53 2.38
C CYS A 107 -5.79 -38.39 1.61
N VAL A 108 -5.87 -38.45 0.29
CA VAL A 108 -4.72 -38.30 -0.60
C VAL A 108 -5.05 -37.23 -1.65
N PRO A 109 -4.22 -36.19 -1.80
CA PRO A 109 -4.37 -35.26 -2.91
C PRO A 109 -4.09 -36.02 -4.21
N SER A 110 -5.05 -36.00 -5.12
CA SER A 110 -4.89 -36.54 -6.47
C SER A 110 -3.95 -35.64 -7.27
N LYS A 111 -3.30 -36.21 -8.29
CA LYS A 111 -2.56 -35.41 -9.28
C LYS A 111 -3.51 -34.40 -9.90
N ASP A 112 -2.99 -33.18 -10.13
CA ASP A 112 -3.72 -32.10 -10.76
C ASP A 112 -4.41 -32.58 -12.02
N VAL A 113 -5.69 -32.23 -12.18
CA VAL A 113 -6.40 -32.54 -13.41
C VAL A 113 -5.80 -31.66 -14.51
N PRO A 114 -5.18 -32.24 -15.55
CA PRO A 114 -4.49 -31.48 -16.58
C PRO A 114 -5.45 -30.49 -17.24
N ASN A 115 -4.98 -29.26 -17.47
CA ASN A 115 -5.75 -28.14 -18.01
C ASN A 115 -6.87 -27.61 -17.10
N THR A 116 -6.79 -27.82 -15.78
CA THR A 116 -7.72 -27.20 -14.83
C THR A 116 -6.98 -26.52 -13.68
N THR A 117 -7.61 -25.53 -13.07
CA THR A 117 -7.14 -24.86 -11.85
C THR A 117 -7.69 -25.52 -10.59
N LEU A 118 -8.21 -26.74 -10.71
CA LEU A 118 -8.82 -27.49 -9.61
C LEU A 118 -7.92 -28.65 -9.20
N ALA A 119 -7.64 -28.71 -7.91
CA ALA A 119 -7.06 -29.85 -7.25
C ALA A 119 -8.19 -30.72 -6.66
N ILE A 120 -7.93 -32.03 -6.56
CA ILE A 120 -8.90 -33.00 -6.04
C ILE A 120 -8.30 -33.70 -4.83
N LEU A 121 -9.02 -33.71 -3.72
CA LEU A 121 -8.69 -34.48 -2.53
C LEU A 121 -9.61 -35.70 -2.44
N ILE A 122 -9.03 -36.90 -2.41
CA ILE A 122 -9.79 -38.16 -2.32
C ILE A 122 -9.64 -38.72 -0.92
N CYS A 123 -10.74 -38.80 -0.18
CA CYS A 123 -10.80 -39.27 1.19
C CYS A 123 -11.56 -40.59 1.29
N ASN A 124 -10.86 -41.67 1.65
CA ASN A 124 -11.43 -42.99 1.86
C ASN A 124 -11.82 -43.17 3.33
N ILE A 125 -13.10 -43.38 3.61
CA ILE A 125 -13.59 -43.76 4.94
C ILE A 125 -13.32 -45.25 5.12
N MET A 126 -12.54 -45.60 6.14
CA MET A 126 -12.03 -46.97 6.29
C MET A 126 -13.07 -47.93 6.87
N ALA A 127 -13.97 -47.43 7.69
CA ALA A 127 -15.04 -48.21 8.31
C ALA A 127 -16.35 -48.04 7.52
N PRO A 128 -17.21 -49.09 7.45
CA PRO A 128 -18.51 -48.98 6.80
C PRO A 128 -19.38 -47.92 7.49
N VAL A 129 -20.08 -47.10 6.70
CA VAL A 129 -21.01 -46.08 7.19
C VAL A 129 -22.40 -46.69 7.27
N LYS A 130 -22.90 -46.96 8.48
CA LYS A 130 -24.18 -47.66 8.67
C LYS A 130 -25.36 -46.73 8.43
N SER A 131 -26.54 -47.33 8.34
CA SER A 131 -27.81 -46.59 8.36
C SER A 131 -27.94 -45.79 9.66
N GLY A 132 -28.28 -44.51 9.55
CA GLY A 132 -28.38 -43.57 10.67
C GLY A 132 -27.05 -43.03 11.18
N ASP A 133 -25.89 -43.43 10.62
CA ASP A 133 -24.60 -42.89 11.04
C ASP A 133 -24.41 -41.47 10.53
N LYS A 134 -23.86 -40.61 11.41
CA LYS A 134 -23.40 -39.27 11.10
C LYS A 134 -21.88 -39.19 11.26
N VAL A 135 -21.20 -38.86 10.16
CA VAL A 135 -19.74 -38.66 10.12
C VAL A 135 -19.47 -37.18 9.84
N VAL A 136 -18.64 -36.55 10.67
CA VAL A 136 -18.25 -35.14 10.50
C VAL A 136 -16.75 -35.06 10.29
N LEU A 137 -16.35 -34.54 9.12
CA LEU A 137 -14.97 -34.34 8.73
C LEU A 137 -14.63 -32.85 8.76
N MET A 138 -13.39 -32.54 9.16
CA MET A 138 -12.82 -31.20 9.13
C MET A 138 -11.61 -31.22 8.21
N ALA A 139 -11.72 -30.62 7.04
CA ALA A 139 -10.61 -30.50 6.09
C ALA A 139 -10.00 -29.10 6.14
N ARG A 140 -8.72 -28.99 6.52
CA ARG A 140 -8.02 -27.71 6.66
C ARG A 140 -7.30 -27.31 5.38
N PHE A 141 -7.48 -26.05 4.97
CA PHE A 141 -6.80 -25.45 3.82
C PHE A 141 -6.09 -24.16 4.23
N PHE A 142 -4.81 -24.02 3.86
CA PHE A 142 -4.08 -22.76 3.96
C PHE A 142 -4.39 -21.85 2.77
N THR A 143 -4.35 -20.54 3.03
CA THR A 143 -4.85 -19.49 2.11
C THR A 143 -3.77 -18.56 1.56
N HIS A 144 -2.50 -18.85 1.82
CA HIS A 144 -1.35 -18.00 1.43
C HIS A 144 -1.08 -17.93 -0.09
N GLY A 145 -1.72 -18.77 -0.90
CA GLY A 145 -1.53 -18.82 -2.36
C GLY A 145 -2.64 -18.15 -3.16
N ILE A 146 -3.60 -17.47 -2.50
CA ILE A 146 -4.76 -16.88 -3.19
C ILE A 146 -4.33 -15.61 -3.94
N PRO A 147 -4.56 -15.52 -5.26
CA PRO A 147 -4.28 -14.31 -6.03
C PRO A 147 -5.16 -13.12 -5.61
N TYR A 148 -4.61 -11.91 -5.72
CA TYR A 148 -5.29 -10.67 -5.30
C TYR A 148 -6.56 -10.33 -6.09
N ASP A 149 -6.68 -10.80 -7.34
CA ASP A 149 -7.81 -10.57 -8.24
C ASP A 149 -9.01 -11.50 -7.97
N VAL A 150 -8.84 -12.51 -7.11
CA VAL A 150 -9.90 -13.46 -6.78
C VAL A 150 -10.81 -12.89 -5.67
N HIS A 151 -12.10 -12.67 -5.98
CA HIS A 151 -13.13 -12.27 -4.99
C HIS A 151 -13.90 -13.48 -4.43
N LYS A 152 -13.90 -14.62 -5.11
CA LYS A 152 -14.60 -15.81 -4.65
C LYS A 152 -14.01 -17.04 -5.30
N PHE A 153 -14.14 -18.17 -4.64
CA PHE A 153 -13.85 -19.44 -5.25
C PHE A 153 -14.89 -20.48 -4.85
N ASP A 154 -15.10 -21.45 -5.74
CA ASP A 154 -16.05 -22.52 -5.54
C ASP A 154 -15.33 -23.78 -5.07
N MET A 155 -15.95 -24.49 -4.13
CA MET A 155 -15.55 -25.82 -3.69
C MET A 155 -16.72 -26.77 -3.90
N LYS A 156 -16.43 -28.01 -4.30
CA LYS A 156 -17.44 -29.04 -4.50
C LYS A 156 -17.06 -30.29 -3.73
N THR A 157 -17.97 -30.78 -2.90
CA THR A 157 -17.81 -32.04 -2.19
C THR A 157 -18.73 -33.08 -2.80
N LYS A 158 -18.21 -34.26 -3.10
CA LYS A 158 -18.93 -35.42 -3.62
C LYS A 158 -18.75 -36.58 -2.68
N VAL A 159 -19.79 -37.39 -2.48
CA VAL A 159 -19.70 -38.67 -1.80
C VAL A 159 -20.21 -39.76 -2.71
N SER A 160 -19.53 -40.89 -2.73
CA SER A 160 -19.96 -42.09 -3.45
C SER A 160 -19.54 -43.35 -2.70
N SER A 161 -20.26 -44.43 -2.96
CA SER A 161 -19.93 -45.77 -2.50
C SER A 161 -19.60 -46.65 -3.69
N VAL A 162 -18.82 -47.71 -3.46
CA VAL A 162 -18.59 -48.74 -4.48
C VAL A 162 -19.70 -49.78 -4.40
N GLY A 163 -20.40 -49.99 -5.51
CA GLY A 163 -21.43 -51.01 -5.68
C GLY A 163 -20.91 -52.27 -6.37
N GLN A 164 -21.83 -53.13 -6.84
CA GLN A 164 -21.47 -54.31 -7.63
C GLN A 164 -20.78 -53.90 -8.95
N ASN A 165 -19.86 -54.74 -9.42
CA ASN A 165 -19.05 -54.50 -10.64
C ASN A 165 -18.25 -53.19 -10.64
N ALA A 166 -17.82 -52.72 -9.46
CA ALA A 166 -17.09 -51.46 -9.29
C ALA A 166 -17.83 -50.21 -9.82
N THR A 167 -19.15 -50.27 -9.93
CA THR A 167 -19.98 -49.10 -10.25
C THR A 167 -20.06 -48.17 -9.06
N ARG A 168 -20.15 -46.86 -9.30
CA ARG A 168 -20.40 -45.88 -8.24
C ARG A 168 -21.90 -45.80 -7.96
N ILE A 169 -22.27 -45.90 -6.69
CA ILE A 169 -23.66 -45.86 -6.22
C ILE A 169 -23.83 -44.84 -5.09
N GLY A 170 -25.08 -44.42 -4.87
CA GLY A 170 -25.43 -43.47 -3.81
C GLY A 170 -24.77 -42.09 -3.98
N GLU A 171 -24.45 -41.68 -5.21
CA GLU A 171 -23.70 -40.43 -5.43
C GLU A 171 -24.50 -39.20 -4.99
N LYS A 172 -23.86 -38.34 -4.18
CA LYS A 172 -24.40 -37.04 -3.81
C LYS A 172 -23.31 -35.98 -3.88
N GLU A 173 -23.67 -34.79 -4.34
CA GLU A 173 -22.76 -33.65 -4.38
C GLU A 173 -23.35 -32.42 -3.73
N PHE A 174 -22.47 -31.56 -3.22
CA PHE A 174 -22.77 -30.26 -2.66
C PHE A 174 -21.71 -29.26 -3.09
N SER A 175 -22.13 -28.07 -3.53
CA SER A 175 -21.23 -27.00 -3.95
C SER A 175 -21.41 -25.79 -3.05
N LEU A 176 -20.30 -25.13 -2.75
CA LEU A 176 -20.23 -23.96 -1.90
C LEU A 176 -19.34 -22.91 -2.56
N THR A 177 -19.76 -21.66 -2.50
CA THR A 177 -18.94 -20.51 -2.88
C THR A 177 -18.39 -19.84 -1.63
N ILE A 178 -17.08 -19.68 -1.56
CA ILE A 178 -16.39 -19.00 -0.47
C ILE A 178 -16.00 -17.58 -0.91
N PRO A 179 -16.46 -16.54 -0.20
CA PRO A 179 -16.05 -15.17 -0.47
C PRO A 179 -14.61 -14.90 0.00
N VAL A 180 -13.90 -14.10 -0.78
CA VAL A 180 -12.55 -13.62 -0.55
C VAL A 180 -12.56 -12.10 -0.62
N GLN A 181 -11.89 -11.46 0.34
CA GLN A 181 -11.74 -10.02 0.36
C GLN A 181 -10.30 -9.62 0.68
N MET A 182 -9.91 -8.46 0.17
CA MET A 182 -8.69 -7.75 0.52
C MET A 182 -9.12 -6.47 1.24
N ILE A 183 -8.74 -6.30 2.50
CA ILE A 183 -9.07 -5.09 3.27
C ILE A 183 -7.80 -4.28 3.51
N THR A 184 -7.76 -3.08 2.94
CA THR A 184 -6.60 -2.18 3.01
C THR A 184 -6.97 -0.90 3.75
N GLU A 185 -6.02 -0.38 4.52
CA GLU A 185 -6.17 0.90 5.23
C GLU A 185 -4.89 1.71 5.04
N MET A 186 -4.88 2.57 4.03
CA MET A 186 -3.70 3.27 3.56
C MET A 186 -3.63 4.70 4.09
N LYS A 187 -2.66 5.00 4.96
CA LYS A 187 -2.46 6.34 5.49
C LYS A 187 -1.38 7.08 4.71
N LEU A 188 -1.77 8.13 4.00
CA LEU A 188 -0.88 9.10 3.35
C LEU A 188 -0.70 10.33 4.26
N SER A 189 0.55 10.75 4.47
CA SER A 189 0.90 11.95 5.23
C SER A 189 2.01 12.72 4.52
N GLY A 190 2.05 14.03 4.70
CA GLY A 190 2.99 14.93 4.02
C GLY A 190 3.49 16.01 4.96
N VAL A 191 4.81 16.22 5.00
CA VAL A 191 5.48 17.18 5.89
C VAL A 191 6.51 17.98 5.11
N SER A 192 6.59 19.29 5.37
CA SER A 192 7.64 20.13 4.79
C SER A 192 8.80 20.34 5.76
N ILE A 193 10.02 20.28 5.24
CA ILE A 193 11.28 20.42 5.95
C ILE A 193 12.16 21.46 5.21
N PRO A 194 12.33 22.67 5.76
CA PRO A 194 11.70 23.20 6.96
C PRO A 194 10.22 23.55 6.71
N ALA A 195 9.39 23.49 7.76
CA ALA A 195 7.99 23.90 7.68
C ALA A 195 7.81 25.39 7.30
N GLN A 196 8.80 26.22 7.64
CA GLN A 196 8.82 27.64 7.35
C GLN A 196 10.17 28.05 6.73
N LEU A 197 10.10 28.73 5.60
CA LEU A 197 11.22 29.29 4.89
C LEU A 197 11.33 30.79 5.20
N ILE A 198 12.45 31.18 5.81
CA ILE A 198 12.69 32.56 6.24
C ILE A 198 13.58 33.25 5.21
N MET A 199 13.02 34.26 4.52
CA MET A 199 13.69 35.05 3.51
C MET A 199 14.18 36.39 4.07
N PRO A 200 15.35 36.88 3.65
CA PRO A 200 15.77 38.25 3.94
C PRO A 200 14.77 39.25 3.34
N GLN A 201 14.61 40.42 3.96
CA GLN A 201 13.69 41.45 3.44
C GLN A 201 14.33 42.38 2.41
N GLU A 202 15.65 42.52 2.43
CA GLU A 202 16.42 43.31 1.45
C GLU A 202 16.86 42.43 0.27
N PHE A 203 16.79 43.01 -0.94
CA PHE A 203 17.35 42.41 -2.14
C PHE A 203 18.85 42.70 -2.14
N PHE A 204 19.68 41.75 -1.68
CA PHE A 204 21.13 41.86 -1.85
C PHE A 204 21.45 41.91 -3.35
N SER A 205 22.40 42.76 -3.72
CA SER A 205 22.86 43.22 -5.04
C SER A 205 22.83 42.21 -6.20
N SER A 206 23.03 42.71 -7.43
CA SER A 206 23.01 42.03 -8.74
C SER A 206 23.69 40.64 -8.87
N ASP A 207 24.52 40.23 -7.91
CA ASP A 207 25.17 38.91 -7.88
C ASP A 207 24.27 37.78 -7.36
N ASN A 208 23.12 38.08 -6.74
CA ASN A 208 22.19 37.08 -6.17
C ASN A 208 21.00 36.71 -7.08
N GLU A 209 21.00 37.12 -8.35
CA GLU A 209 19.89 36.83 -9.27
C GLU A 209 19.69 35.33 -9.57
N THR A 210 20.72 34.51 -9.33
CA THR A 210 20.73 33.06 -9.54
C THR A 210 20.54 32.24 -8.26
N ALA A 211 20.29 32.88 -7.12
CA ALA A 211 20.19 32.18 -5.84
C ALA A 211 18.90 31.34 -5.75
N TRP A 212 19.07 30.09 -5.29
CA TRP A 212 17.98 29.15 -5.04
C TRP A 212 17.82 28.92 -3.54
N SER A 213 16.58 28.79 -3.10
CA SER A 213 16.27 28.33 -1.76
C SER A 213 15.73 26.91 -1.82
N HIS A 214 16.23 26.07 -0.92
CA HIS A 214 15.92 24.64 -0.89
C HIS A 214 14.91 24.33 0.20
N MET A 215 14.06 23.35 -0.06
CA MET A 215 13.12 22.76 0.90
C MET A 215 12.86 21.32 0.48
N SER A 216 12.45 20.49 1.42
CA SER A 216 12.15 19.09 1.18
C SER A 216 10.72 18.79 1.61
N HIS A 217 9.96 18.07 0.79
CA HIS A 217 8.66 17.56 1.16
C HIS A 217 8.77 16.05 1.37
N LEU A 218 8.51 15.60 2.60
CA LEU A 218 8.53 14.21 3.01
C LEU A 218 7.10 13.65 2.99
N TYR A 219 6.88 12.67 2.13
CA TYR A 219 5.64 11.90 2.06
C TYR A 219 5.82 10.56 2.77
N ILE A 220 4.88 10.23 3.64
CA ILE A 220 4.90 9.01 4.45
C ILE A 220 3.64 8.22 4.11
N ILE A 221 3.82 7.01 3.60
CA ILE A 221 2.74 6.10 3.24
C ILE A 221 2.85 4.89 4.15
N ARG A 222 1.75 4.53 4.80
CA ARG A 222 1.70 3.38 5.71
C ARG A 222 0.47 2.53 5.45
N ASN A 223 0.66 1.21 5.33
CA ASN A 223 -0.44 0.26 5.35
C ASN A 223 -0.76 -0.10 6.80
N GLN A 224 -1.92 0.34 7.28
CA GLN A 224 -2.46 0.02 8.61
C GLN A 224 -3.47 -1.12 8.55
N GLY A 225 -3.89 -1.52 7.35
CA GLY A 225 -4.93 -2.52 7.13
C GLY A 225 -4.43 -3.94 7.34
N PRO A 226 -5.34 -4.91 7.48
CA PRO A 226 -5.00 -6.31 7.67
C PRO A 226 -4.40 -6.98 6.41
N SER A 227 -4.81 -6.57 5.20
CA SER A 227 -4.31 -7.16 3.95
C SER A 227 -3.18 -6.33 3.34
N ALA A 228 -2.30 -7.00 2.59
CA ALA A 228 -1.33 -6.34 1.74
C ALA A 228 -2.01 -5.67 0.54
N LEU A 229 -1.38 -4.62 0.00
CA LEU A 229 -1.81 -3.97 -1.24
C LEU A 229 -0.82 -4.36 -2.36
N PRO A 230 -1.25 -5.01 -3.44
CA PRO A 230 -0.34 -5.55 -4.45
C PRO A 230 0.46 -4.48 -5.22
N HIS A 231 -0.17 -3.34 -5.52
CA HIS A 231 0.50 -2.17 -6.08
C HIS A 231 -0.28 -0.89 -5.80
N SER A 232 0.39 0.26 -5.84
CA SER A 232 -0.23 1.58 -5.79
C SER A 232 0.60 2.62 -6.54
N GLU A 233 -0.04 3.73 -6.90
CA GLU A 233 0.59 4.82 -7.64
C GLU A 233 0.44 6.13 -6.84
N LEU A 234 1.55 6.71 -6.40
CA LEU A 234 1.56 8.04 -5.80
C LEU A 234 1.88 9.08 -6.87
N THR A 235 0.93 9.97 -7.15
CA THR A 235 1.14 11.13 -8.02
C THR A 235 1.37 12.38 -7.16
N LEU A 236 2.54 13.00 -7.29
CA LEU A 236 2.88 14.26 -6.65
C LEU A 236 2.81 15.39 -7.69
N SER A 237 1.84 16.29 -7.53
CA SER A 237 1.69 17.48 -8.37
C SER A 237 2.45 18.66 -7.78
N LEU A 238 3.41 19.15 -8.57
CA LEU A 238 4.33 20.23 -8.23
C LEU A 238 4.14 21.39 -9.23
N PRO A 239 4.03 22.65 -8.78
CA PRO A 239 4.07 23.79 -9.69
C PRO A 239 5.34 23.82 -10.54
N THR A 240 5.23 24.14 -11.83
CA THR A 240 6.36 24.06 -12.80
C THR A 240 7.52 25.02 -12.52
N TRP A 241 7.28 26.07 -11.74
CA TRP A 241 8.33 27.01 -11.31
C TRP A 241 9.17 26.47 -10.14
N LEU A 242 8.76 25.35 -9.53
CA LEU A 242 9.61 24.60 -8.61
C LEU A 242 10.54 23.67 -9.36
N LYS A 243 11.82 23.76 -9.01
CA LYS A 243 12.83 22.84 -9.50
C LYS A 243 12.87 21.61 -8.59
N LEU A 244 12.49 20.47 -9.12
CA LEU A 244 12.79 19.17 -8.51
C LEU A 244 14.30 18.90 -8.65
N ILE A 245 14.98 18.63 -7.53
CA ILE A 245 16.43 18.34 -7.52
C ILE A 245 16.66 16.84 -7.46
N ASN A 246 16.01 16.17 -6.51
CA ASN A 246 16.12 14.74 -6.33
C ASN A 246 14.87 14.17 -5.65
N VAL A 247 14.75 12.86 -5.74
CA VAL A 247 13.78 12.05 -5.00
C VAL A 247 14.59 11.00 -4.25
N GLN A 248 14.43 10.93 -2.93
CA GLN A 248 15.02 9.91 -2.08
C GLN A 248 13.90 9.02 -1.54
N ILE A 249 14.15 7.72 -1.52
CA ILE A 249 13.16 6.73 -1.09
C ILE A 249 13.79 5.91 0.03
N ASP A 250 13.11 5.87 1.17
CA ASP A 250 13.47 5.02 2.29
C ASP A 250 12.29 4.12 2.65
N THR A 251 12.56 2.90 3.10
CA THR A 251 11.52 1.94 3.51
C THR A 251 11.87 1.37 4.86
N ASN A 252 10.90 1.36 5.78
CA ASN A 252 11.04 0.68 7.07
C ASN A 252 10.29 -0.65 7.02
N ALA A 253 10.96 -1.69 6.54
CA ALA A 253 10.47 -3.07 6.68
C ALA A 253 10.82 -3.57 8.08
N ALA A 254 9.83 -3.65 8.98
CA ALA A 254 10.05 -3.99 10.38
C ALA A 254 10.39 -5.48 10.62
N PHE A 255 10.33 -6.35 9.60
CA PHE A 255 10.34 -7.80 9.83
C PHE A 255 11.18 -8.67 8.90
N ASP A 256 11.79 -8.14 7.82
CA ASP A 256 12.66 -8.98 7.00
C ASP A 256 13.66 -8.16 6.18
N THR A 257 14.93 -8.55 6.21
CA THR A 257 16.00 -7.94 5.39
C THR A 257 15.79 -8.17 3.88
N PHE A 258 14.84 -9.03 3.50
CA PHE A 258 14.49 -9.32 2.11
C PHE A 258 13.20 -8.65 1.62
N ALA A 259 12.45 -7.96 2.49
CA ALA A 259 11.24 -7.25 2.11
C ALA A 259 11.55 -5.83 1.60
N HIS A 260 12.41 -5.72 0.59
CA HIS A 260 12.59 -4.47 -0.14
C HIS A 260 11.34 -4.23 -0.98
N ILE A 261 10.55 -3.24 -0.60
CA ILE A 261 9.42 -2.80 -1.43
C ILE A 261 10.02 -2.13 -2.67
N PRO A 262 9.75 -2.64 -3.89
CA PRO A 262 10.18 -1.97 -5.08
C PRO A 262 9.37 -0.67 -5.21
N VAL A 263 10.07 0.46 -5.17
CA VAL A 263 9.50 1.78 -5.41
C VAL A 263 10.29 2.41 -6.55
N GLU A 264 9.60 2.75 -7.62
CA GLU A 264 10.19 3.40 -8.79
C GLU A 264 9.46 4.71 -9.06
N CYS A 265 10.20 5.82 -9.04
CA CYS A 265 9.64 7.13 -9.33
C CYS A 265 10.07 7.59 -10.72
N SER A 266 9.09 7.81 -11.59
CA SER A 266 9.29 8.46 -12.89
C SER A 266 9.32 9.98 -12.70
N MET A 267 10.43 10.58 -13.12
CA MET A 267 10.61 12.03 -13.10
C MET A 267 10.24 12.61 -14.47
N PRO A 268 9.63 13.80 -14.53
CA PRO A 268 9.29 14.44 -15.79
C PRO A 268 10.57 14.87 -16.56
N ASP A 269 10.76 14.34 -17.77
CA ASP A 269 11.93 14.56 -18.66
C ASP A 269 12.17 16.02 -19.10
N SER A 270 11.26 16.94 -18.78
CA SER A 270 11.29 18.32 -19.26
C SER A 270 11.33 19.30 -18.10
N HIS A 271 12.54 19.62 -17.63
CA HIS A 271 12.84 20.93 -17.06
C HIS A 271 12.82 22.00 -18.18
N ARG A 272 11.66 22.25 -18.78
CA ARG A 272 11.43 23.55 -19.43
C ARG A 272 11.18 24.53 -18.30
N GLU A 273 12.11 25.45 -18.09
CA GLU A 273 11.92 26.59 -17.19
C GLU A 273 10.61 27.29 -17.59
N GLY A 274 9.55 27.03 -16.84
CA GLY A 274 8.29 27.73 -16.99
C GLY A 274 8.50 29.17 -16.54
N HIS A 275 8.78 30.06 -17.49
CA HIS A 275 8.67 31.48 -17.25
C HIS A 275 7.19 31.75 -16.90
N LEU A 276 6.90 32.18 -15.67
CA LEU A 276 5.60 32.78 -15.40
C LEU A 276 5.48 33.98 -16.35
N ASN A 277 4.54 33.90 -17.31
CA ASN A 277 4.23 35.04 -18.15
C ASN A 277 3.87 36.22 -17.24
N GLN A 278 4.47 37.37 -17.55
CA GLN A 278 4.47 38.64 -16.80
C GLN A 278 3.08 39.30 -16.62
N THR A 279 2.00 38.54 -16.80
CA THR A 279 0.61 38.96 -16.61
C THR A 279 -0.08 38.13 -15.52
N TYR A 280 0.56 37.96 -14.37
CA TYR A 280 -0.13 37.54 -13.15
C TYR A 280 -0.19 38.73 -12.19
N GLN A 281 -1.31 39.46 -12.25
CA GLN A 281 -1.64 40.56 -11.36
C GLN A 281 -1.50 40.10 -9.89
N SER A 282 -0.56 40.75 -9.21
CA SER A 282 -0.07 40.52 -7.85
C SER A 282 -1.09 40.75 -6.72
N GLU A 283 -2.40 40.73 -6.97
CA GLU A 283 -3.37 41.23 -5.98
C GLU A 283 -4.20 40.16 -5.25
N ARG A 284 -4.08 38.85 -5.53
CA ARG A 284 -4.99 37.85 -4.91
C ARG A 284 -4.47 36.52 -4.36
N TYR A 285 -3.22 36.12 -4.57
CA TYR A 285 -2.83 34.74 -4.22
C TYR A 285 -2.00 34.66 -2.94
N ASN A 286 -2.65 34.28 -1.83
CA ASN A 286 -1.99 33.88 -0.57
C ASN A 286 -1.48 32.42 -0.61
N GLN A 287 -1.71 31.72 -1.71
CA GLN A 287 -1.44 30.30 -1.90
C GLN A 287 -0.95 30.06 -3.33
N LEU A 288 0.16 29.34 -3.43
CA LEU A 288 0.77 28.90 -4.68
C LEU A 288 0.59 27.40 -4.79
N ASP A 289 -0.29 26.97 -5.68
CA ASP A 289 -0.70 25.59 -5.87
C ASP A 289 -0.89 25.24 -7.35
N CYS A 290 -1.21 23.98 -7.60
CA CYS A 290 -1.50 23.46 -8.93
C CYS A 290 -2.88 23.81 -9.51
N GLY A 291 -3.74 24.48 -8.74
CA GLY A 291 -5.02 24.97 -9.27
C GLY A 291 -4.86 26.27 -10.06
N SER A 292 -3.88 27.09 -9.66
CA SER A 292 -3.63 28.43 -10.20
C SER A 292 -2.46 28.49 -11.19
N THR A 293 -1.62 27.45 -11.24
CA THR A 293 -0.40 27.40 -12.04
C THR A 293 -0.26 26.10 -12.83
N MET A 294 0.54 26.10 -13.90
CA MET A 294 0.89 24.87 -14.60
C MET A 294 1.65 23.93 -13.67
N CYS A 295 1.34 22.63 -13.74
CA CYS A 295 1.98 21.63 -12.88
C CYS A 295 2.67 20.53 -13.65
N SER A 296 3.72 20.03 -12.99
CA SER A 296 4.46 18.84 -13.36
C SER A 296 4.19 17.77 -12.32
N ASN A 297 4.12 16.52 -12.77
CA ASN A 297 3.78 15.39 -11.91
C ASN A 297 5.00 14.49 -11.77
N VAL A 298 5.29 14.08 -10.54
CA VAL A 298 6.20 12.96 -10.24
C VAL A 298 5.33 11.78 -9.89
N THR A 299 5.49 10.66 -10.59
CA THR A 299 4.72 9.43 -10.33
C THR A 299 5.61 8.38 -9.72
N CYS A 300 5.25 7.87 -8.56
CA CYS A 300 5.95 6.79 -7.87
C CYS A 300 5.08 5.54 -7.86
N TYR A 301 5.56 4.48 -8.49
CA TYR A 301 4.96 3.16 -8.47
C TYR A 301 5.49 2.40 -7.26
N ILE A 302 4.58 1.99 -6.38
CA ILE A 302 4.88 1.24 -5.17
C ILE A 302 4.36 -0.17 -5.41
N GLY A 303 5.23 -1.17 -5.34
CA GLY A 303 4.86 -2.57 -5.50
C GLY A 303 4.14 -3.15 -4.28
N LEU A 304 4.35 -4.44 -4.03
CA LEU A 304 3.67 -5.17 -2.97
C LEU A 304 3.92 -4.53 -1.61
N PHE A 305 2.85 -4.02 -1.01
CA PHE A 305 2.89 -3.25 0.20
C PHE A 305 2.22 -3.99 1.37
N HIS A 306 3.06 -4.74 2.09
CA HIS A 306 2.64 -5.57 3.21
C HIS A 306 2.07 -4.77 4.38
N LYS A 307 1.36 -5.49 5.24
CA LYS A 307 0.80 -5.01 6.50
C LYS A 307 1.87 -4.36 7.38
N TYR A 308 1.54 -3.21 7.96
CA TYR A 308 2.37 -2.42 8.87
C TYR A 308 3.69 -1.88 8.31
N VAL A 309 3.94 -1.99 7.01
CA VAL A 309 5.12 -1.39 6.39
C VAL A 309 4.91 0.10 6.13
N THR A 310 6.00 0.87 6.16
CA THR A 310 6.00 2.31 5.89
C THR A 310 7.02 2.65 4.80
N VAL A 311 6.60 3.44 3.82
CA VAL A 311 7.43 4.00 2.75
C VAL A 311 7.57 5.50 2.97
N TYR A 312 8.79 6.01 2.84
CA TYR A 312 9.14 7.42 2.94
C TYR A 312 9.63 7.89 1.57
N ILE A 313 8.99 8.91 1.01
CA ILE A 313 9.39 9.52 -0.26
C ILE A 313 9.72 10.99 0.04
N ASN A 314 11.01 11.31 0.01
CA ASN A 314 11.51 12.66 0.23
C ASN A 314 11.84 13.32 -1.10
N ILE A 315 11.11 14.37 -1.46
CA ILE A 315 11.41 15.18 -2.65
C ILE A 315 12.14 16.45 -2.26
N THR A 316 13.31 16.69 -2.85
CA THR A 316 14.04 17.96 -2.66
C THR A 316 13.64 18.93 -3.75
N LEU A 317 13.14 20.08 -3.32
CA LEU A 317 12.63 21.15 -4.15
C LEU A 317 13.50 22.40 -4.00
N ALA A 318 13.62 23.17 -5.07
CA ALA A 318 14.24 24.47 -5.05
C ALA A 318 13.38 25.52 -5.73
N VAL A 319 13.39 26.72 -5.16
CA VAL A 319 12.67 27.89 -5.64
C VAL A 319 13.63 29.06 -5.83
N ARG A 320 13.47 29.82 -6.91
CA ARG A 320 14.27 31.03 -7.14
C ARG A 320 13.90 32.09 -6.11
N THR A 321 14.90 32.63 -5.41
CA THR A 321 14.70 33.68 -4.40
C THR A 321 14.10 34.94 -5.02
N LYS A 322 14.53 35.32 -6.24
CA LYS A 322 13.96 36.44 -7.01
C LYS A 322 12.44 36.30 -7.18
N MET A 323 11.94 35.10 -7.46
CA MET A 323 10.50 34.86 -7.63
C MET A 323 9.74 35.10 -6.32
N LEU A 324 10.28 34.66 -5.18
CA LEU A 324 9.69 34.89 -3.87
C LEU A 324 9.63 36.39 -3.54
N HIS A 325 10.72 37.12 -3.80
CA HIS A 325 10.76 38.58 -3.60
C HIS A 325 9.77 39.34 -4.50
N MET A 326 9.57 38.91 -5.74
CA MET A 326 8.57 39.50 -6.65
C MET A 326 7.13 39.25 -6.16
N LEU A 327 6.89 38.12 -5.51
CA LEU A 327 5.59 37.73 -4.93
C LEU A 327 5.44 38.20 -3.47
N LYS A 328 6.29 39.13 -3.02
CA LYS A 328 6.23 39.70 -1.67
C LYS A 328 4.98 40.56 -1.52
N ALA A 329 3.88 39.91 -1.15
CA ALA A 329 2.71 40.55 -0.59
C ALA A 329 2.93 40.80 0.91
N ASP A 330 2.16 41.72 1.50
CA ASP A 330 2.15 42.03 2.94
C ASP A 330 1.57 40.87 3.81
N LYS A 331 1.54 39.64 3.26
CA LYS A 331 0.91 38.44 3.80
C LYS A 331 1.83 37.22 3.70
N ARG A 332 1.63 36.24 4.58
CA ARG A 332 2.35 34.95 4.57
C ARG A 332 1.99 34.17 3.32
N LEU A 333 2.98 33.93 2.47
CA LEU A 333 2.84 33.15 1.24
C LEU A 333 2.92 31.66 1.57
N ARG A 334 1.99 30.85 1.04
CA ARG A 334 1.96 29.39 1.24
C ARG A 334 2.28 28.70 -0.06
N LEU A 335 3.28 27.84 -0.03
CA LEU A 335 3.65 26.98 -1.15
C LEU A 335 3.07 25.60 -0.90
N MET A 336 2.31 25.07 -1.84
CA MET A 336 1.59 23.80 -1.66
C MET A 336 1.93 22.80 -2.76
N THR A 337 2.12 21.55 -2.38
CA THR A 337 2.21 20.41 -3.29
C THR A 337 1.13 19.39 -2.94
N LEU A 338 0.52 18.80 -3.96
CA LEU A 338 -0.57 17.84 -3.78
C LEU A 338 -0.03 16.44 -4.05
N GLY A 339 -0.15 15.53 -3.08
CA GLY A 339 0.08 14.10 -3.30
C GLY A 339 -1.26 13.38 -3.38
N ILE A 340 -1.44 12.51 -4.36
CA ILE A 340 -2.62 11.65 -4.52
C ILE A 340 -2.14 10.21 -4.63
N LEU A 341 -2.62 9.35 -3.74
CA LEU A 341 -2.35 7.92 -3.78
C LEU A 341 -3.51 7.21 -4.49
N LYS A 342 -3.21 6.57 -5.60
CA LYS A 342 -4.16 5.75 -6.34
C LYS A 342 -3.93 4.28 -6.01
N LYS A 343 -5.02 3.61 -5.67
CA LYS A 343 -5.06 2.19 -5.36
C LYS A 343 -5.45 1.38 -6.63
N PRO A 344 -5.23 0.06 -6.65
CA PRO A 344 -5.67 -0.79 -7.75
C PRO A 344 -7.20 -0.87 -7.80
N ASP A 345 -7.74 -1.36 -8.91
CA ASP A 345 -9.18 -1.58 -9.09
C ASP A 345 -9.47 -3.08 -9.09
N TYR A 346 -9.36 -3.70 -7.91
CA TYR A 346 -9.77 -5.09 -7.74
C TYR A 346 -11.17 -5.17 -7.17
N VAL A 347 -11.98 -6.06 -7.72
CA VAL A 347 -13.34 -6.31 -7.21
C VAL A 347 -13.29 -6.76 -5.74
N SER A 348 -12.30 -7.57 -5.38
CA SER A 348 -12.05 -8.11 -4.03
C SER A 348 -11.61 -7.06 -3.00
N GLU A 349 -11.22 -5.87 -3.45
CA GLU A 349 -10.64 -4.86 -2.58
C GLU A 349 -11.71 -3.98 -1.93
N ASN A 350 -11.68 -3.95 -0.60
CA ASN A 350 -12.44 -3.02 0.21
C ASN A 350 -11.49 -2.10 0.99
N SER A 351 -11.45 -0.83 0.61
CA SER A 351 -10.62 0.17 1.27
C SER A 351 -11.38 0.84 2.42
N LEU A 352 -10.79 0.82 3.62
CA LEU A 352 -11.32 1.56 4.77
C LEU A 352 -10.97 3.05 4.75
N THR A 353 -10.05 3.47 3.88
CA THR A 353 -9.58 4.86 3.82
C THR A 353 -10.42 5.72 2.86
N PRO A 354 -11.01 6.83 3.35
CA PRO A 354 -11.92 7.66 2.56
C PRO A 354 -11.20 8.70 1.69
N PHE A 355 -9.99 9.12 2.08
CA PHE A 355 -9.22 10.16 1.39
C PHE A 355 -7.80 9.69 1.14
N PHE A 356 -7.34 9.88 -0.09
CA PHE A 356 -6.01 9.48 -0.54
C PHE A 356 -5.17 10.67 -1.00
N ASN A 357 -5.55 11.88 -0.63
CA ASN A 357 -4.82 13.08 -0.99
C ASN A 357 -4.23 13.75 0.24
N VAL A 358 -3.06 14.35 0.07
CA VAL A 358 -2.41 15.16 1.09
C VAL A 358 -1.85 16.41 0.45
N THR A 359 -2.09 17.56 1.08
CA THR A 359 -1.50 18.83 0.67
C THR A 359 -0.38 19.16 1.63
N THR A 360 0.85 19.16 1.13
CA THR A 360 2.03 19.52 1.92
C THR A 360 2.34 20.98 1.71
N THR A 361 2.48 21.74 2.80
CA THR A 361 2.60 23.20 2.73
C THR A 361 3.88 23.72 3.37
N THR A 362 4.56 24.61 2.67
CA THR A 362 5.71 25.37 3.17
C THR A 362 5.31 26.83 3.35
N TYR A 363 5.54 27.38 4.54
CA TYR A 363 5.22 28.77 4.84
C TYR A 363 6.41 29.67 4.54
N ILE A 364 6.20 30.73 3.75
CA ILE A 364 7.26 31.70 3.45
C ILE A 364 7.04 32.94 4.32
N THR A 365 8.10 33.37 4.97
CA THR A 365 8.11 34.55 5.84
C THR A 365 9.34 35.39 5.58
N TYR A 366 9.20 36.70 5.77
CA TYR A 366 10.29 37.65 5.55
C TYR A 366 10.79 38.17 6.89
N LYS A 367 12.12 38.26 7.06
CA LYS A 367 12.73 38.87 8.25
C LYS A 367 12.34 40.34 8.30
N VAL A 368 11.63 40.76 9.33
CA VAL A 368 11.29 42.17 9.54
C VAL A 368 12.59 42.93 9.83
N LEU A 369 12.94 43.93 9.02
CA LEU A 369 14.02 44.83 9.39
C LEU A 369 13.65 45.53 10.69
N PRO A 370 14.57 45.64 11.66
CA PRO A 370 14.33 46.49 12.81
C PRO A 370 14.04 47.89 12.26
N LYS A 371 12.81 48.38 12.45
CA LYS A 371 12.43 49.75 12.11
C LYS A 371 13.48 50.64 12.77
N GLN A 372 14.21 51.42 11.98
CA GLN A 372 15.14 52.39 12.53
C GLN A 372 14.32 53.33 13.41
N ILE A 373 14.39 53.09 14.72
CA ILE A 373 13.82 53.99 15.70
C ILE A 373 14.75 55.19 15.67
N ILE A 374 14.37 56.24 14.93
CA ILE A 374 15.02 57.53 15.07
C ILE A 374 14.86 57.89 16.54
N THR A 375 15.97 57.80 17.25
CA THR A 375 16.00 58.02 18.68
C THR A 375 15.78 59.51 18.91
N TRP A 376 14.77 59.85 19.73
CA TRP A 376 14.34 61.23 19.92
C TRP A 376 15.48 62.16 20.37
N TRP A 377 16.51 61.62 21.03
CA TRP A 377 17.68 62.38 21.44
C TRP A 377 18.44 63.01 20.25
N MET A 378 18.53 62.34 19.10
CA MET A 378 19.15 62.90 17.88
C MET A 378 18.39 64.15 17.39
N LEU A 379 17.06 64.13 17.50
CA LEU A 379 16.20 65.26 17.15
C LEU A 379 16.40 66.42 18.14
N THR A 380 16.51 66.11 19.44
CA THR A 380 16.79 67.13 20.46
C THR A 380 18.18 67.78 20.31
N ILE A 381 19.21 67.02 19.95
CA ILE A 381 20.56 67.57 19.72
C ILE A 381 20.56 68.46 18.48
N SER A 382 19.90 68.05 17.40
CA SER A 382 19.78 68.86 16.18
C SER A 382 19.10 70.22 16.46
N VAL A 383 17.97 70.20 17.18
CA VAL A 383 17.24 71.43 17.55
C VAL A 383 18.04 72.30 18.52
N SER A 384 18.68 71.69 19.53
CA SER A 384 19.50 72.42 20.52
C SER A 384 20.73 73.05 19.87
N SER A 385 21.40 72.33 18.97
CA SER A 385 22.54 72.85 18.21
C SER A 385 22.12 74.00 17.29
N GLY A 386 20.96 73.90 16.64
CA GLY A 386 20.41 74.98 15.83
C GLY A 386 20.11 76.24 16.64
N LEU A 387 19.45 76.10 17.78
CA LEU A 387 19.16 77.22 18.70
C LEU A 387 20.44 77.86 19.26
N PHE A 388 21.44 77.05 19.61
CA PHE A 388 22.72 77.54 20.09
C PHE A 388 23.46 78.38 19.04
N LEU A 389 23.43 77.96 17.78
CA LEU A 389 24.04 78.69 16.68
C LEU A 389 23.32 80.03 16.41
N VAL A 390 21.98 80.05 16.50
CA VAL A 390 21.17 81.27 16.41
C VAL A 390 21.50 82.23 17.56
N TYR A 391 21.65 81.72 18.78
CA TYR A 391 22.03 82.53 19.95
C TYR A 391 23.41 83.18 19.76
N ILE A 392 24.41 82.43 19.29
CA ILE A 392 25.74 82.98 18.99
C ILE A 392 25.66 84.09 17.94
N LEU A 393 24.91 83.88 16.84
CA LEU A 393 24.72 84.90 15.81
C LEU A 393 24.07 86.17 16.37
N ALA A 394 23.06 86.04 17.23
CA ALA A 394 22.43 87.18 17.88
C ALA A 394 23.41 87.97 18.77
N VAL A 395 24.28 87.30 19.52
CA VAL A 395 25.31 87.94 20.34
C VAL A 395 26.35 88.67 19.49
N ILE A 396 26.79 88.06 18.38
CA ILE A 396 27.73 88.70 17.44
C ILE A 396 27.09 89.96 16.83
N LEU A 397 25.85 89.88 16.36
CA LEU A 397 25.13 91.02 15.79
C LEU A 397 24.89 92.15 16.81
N TRP A 398 24.57 91.80 18.06
CA TRP A 398 24.47 92.76 19.18
C TRP A 398 25.79 93.47 19.42
N LYS A 399 26.90 92.73 19.48
CA LYS A 399 28.22 93.28 19.79
C LYS A 399 28.76 94.16 18.65
N VAL A 400 28.42 93.84 17.41
CA VAL A 400 28.76 94.65 16.23
C VAL A 400 27.90 95.93 16.14
N SER A 401 26.63 95.89 16.55
CA SER A 401 25.78 97.11 16.60
C SER A 401 26.18 98.10 17.70
N CYS A 402 26.88 97.66 18.74
CA CYS A 402 27.31 98.52 19.86
C CYS A 402 28.62 99.28 19.59
N PHE A 403 29.30 99.02 18.45
CA PHE A 403 30.55 99.70 18.08
C PHE A 403 30.38 100.93 17.19
N SER A 404 29.16 101.35 16.84
CA SER A 404 28.90 102.63 16.17
C SER A 404 28.23 103.63 17.11
N THR A 405 28.92 104.04 18.18
CA THR A 405 28.63 105.32 18.84
C THR A 405 29.91 105.92 19.44
N PHE A 406 30.75 106.52 18.58
CA PHE A 406 31.70 107.56 18.98
C PHE A 406 31.59 108.77 18.02
N LYS A 407 31.46 109.95 18.64
CA LYS A 407 31.15 111.32 18.15
C LYS A 407 31.86 111.77 16.85
N LEU A 408 31.17 112.46 15.92
CA LEU A 408 31.07 113.94 15.73
C LEU A 408 32.45 114.65 15.72
N THR A 409 32.90 115.41 14.70
CA THR A 409 32.43 116.76 14.31
C THR A 409 33.08 117.29 13.01
N PHE A 410 32.31 118.08 12.25
CA PHE A 410 32.62 119.23 11.36
C PHE A 410 33.78 119.19 10.33
N PHE A 411 33.40 119.30 9.05
CA PHE A 411 33.59 120.53 8.25
C PHE A 411 32.45 120.68 7.24
#